data_AF-M0A224-F1
#
_entry.id   AF-M0A224-F1
#
_cell.length_a   1.000
_cell.length_b   1.000
_cell.length_c   1.000
_cell.angle_alpha   90.00
_cell.angle_beta   90.00
_cell.angle_gamma   90.00
#
_symmetry.space_group_name_H-M   'P 1'
#
loop_
_entity.id
_entity.type
_entity.pdbx_description
1 polymer ?
#
loop_
_entity_poly.entity_id
_entity_poly.type
_entity_poly.pdbx_seq_one_letter_code
_entity_poly.pdbx_strand_id
1 'polypeptide(L)' 'MKTQPIADVMRHPQDNLLVVYALSLLAQEYEGTQKEDWALHLAVEIGKQHGLTSSETIHQLE' A
#
# COMPACT_ATOMS: atom_id res chain seq x y z
N MET A 1 -20.38 19.81 -2.99
CA MET A 1 -19.38 19.03 -2.24
C MET A 1 -18.39 18.48 -3.24
N LYS A 2 -17.17 19.05 -3.33
CA LYS A 2 -16.09 18.48 -4.14
C LYS A 2 -15.44 17.40 -3.29
N THR A 3 -15.55 16.14 -3.71
CA THR A 3 -14.75 15.06 -3.14
C THR A 3 -13.28 15.37 -3.43
N GLN A 4 -12.56 15.84 -2.41
CA GLN A 4 -11.11 15.94 -2.48
C GLN A 4 -10.57 14.52 -2.72
N PRO A 5 -9.65 14.33 -3.69
CA PRO A 5 -9.06 13.03 -3.90
C PRO A 5 -8.27 12.68 -2.64
N ILE A 6 -8.46 11.45 -2.16
CA ILE A 6 -7.72 10.86 -1.03
C ILE A 6 -6.19 10.94 -1.26
N ALA A 7 -5.77 11.23 -2.51
CA ALA A 7 -4.41 11.53 -2.92
C ALA A 7 -3.72 12.69 -2.16
N ASP A 8 -4.46 13.60 -1.51
CA ASP A 8 -3.84 14.69 -0.74
C ASP A 8 -3.50 14.32 0.72
N VAL A 9 -3.87 13.10 1.17
CA VAL A 9 -3.70 12.67 2.57
C VAL A 9 -2.32 12.06 2.83
N MET A 10 -1.71 11.38 1.85
CA MET A 10 -0.44 10.67 2.06
C MET A 10 0.79 11.48 1.65
N ARG A 11 0.89 12.71 2.18
CA ARG A 11 2.00 13.63 1.87
C ARG A 11 3.33 13.20 2.49
N HIS A 12 3.33 12.28 3.46
CA HIS A 12 4.56 11.79 4.09
C HIS A 12 4.95 10.40 3.57
N PRO A 13 6.22 10.16 3.21
CA PRO A 13 6.69 8.84 2.76
C PRO A 13 6.38 7.70 3.74
N GLN A 14 6.37 7.98 5.05
CA GLN A 14 6.06 6.98 6.09
C GLN A 14 4.60 6.55 6.11
N ASP A 15 3.66 7.45 5.78
CA ASP A 15 2.24 7.10 5.73
C ASP A 15 1.97 6.11 4.58
N ASN A 16 2.67 6.31 3.46
CA ASN A 16 2.60 5.40 2.32
C ASN A 16 3.17 4.02 2.66
N LEU A 17 4.27 3.96 3.40
CA LEU A 17 4.85 2.70 3.87
C LEU A 17 3.88 1.94 4.80
N LEU A 18 3.24 2.64 5.73
CA LEU A 18 2.23 2.05 6.63
C LEU A 18 1.03 1.48 5.87
N VAL A 19 0.55 2.19 4.84
CA VAL A 19 -0.56 1.72 4.00
C VAL A 19 -0.17 0.49 3.17
N VAL A 20 1.02 0.50 2.56
CA VAL A 20 1.54 -0.66 1.82
C VAL A 20 1.65 -1.86 2.75
N TYR A 21 2.19 -1.67 3.97
CA TYR A 21 2.30 -2.73 4.96
C TYR A 21 0.94 -3.30 5.39
N ALA A 22 -0.03 -2.43 5.69
CA ALA A 22 -1.39 -2.86 6.05
C ALA A 22 -2.06 -3.67 4.93
N LEU A 23 -1.83 -3.29 3.67
CA LEU A 23 -2.33 -4.04 2.51
C LEU A 23 -1.64 -5.39 2.34
N SER A 24 -0.34 -5.49 2.64
CA SER A 24 0.37 -6.79 2.66
C SER A 24 -0.17 -7.72 3.74
N LEU A 25 -0.44 -7.21 4.95
CA LEU A 25 -1.08 -8.00 6.01
C LEU A 25 -2.49 -8.45 5.62
N LEU A 26 -3.26 -7.57 4.99
CA LEU A 26 -4.59 -7.90 4.50
C LEU A 26 -4.52 -8.98 3.41
N ALA A 27 -3.56 -8.89 2.49
CA ALA A 27 -3.37 -9.92 1.47
C ALA A 27 -3.10 -11.29 2.10
N GLN A 28 -2.24 -11.33 3.11
CA GLN A 28 -1.93 -12.56 3.85
C GLN A 28 -3.16 -13.14 4.58
N GLU A 29 -4.02 -12.30 5.17
CA GLU A 29 -5.23 -12.77 5.84
C GLU A 29 -6.25 -13.36 4.86
N TYR A 30 -6.23 -12.90 3.61
CA TYR A 30 -7.16 -13.30 2.55
C TYR A 30 -6.52 -14.21 1.49
N GLU A 31 -5.43 -14.92 1.85
CA GLU A 31 -4.67 -15.80 0.96
C GLU A 31 -5.56 -16.79 0.19
N GLY A 32 -5.31 -16.93 -1.10
CA GLY A 32 -6.06 -17.78 -2.03
C GLY A 32 -7.40 -17.21 -2.47
N THR A 33 -7.69 -15.94 -2.16
CA THR A 33 -8.95 -15.29 -2.55
C THR A 33 -8.71 -14.09 -3.47
N GLN A 34 -9.75 -13.66 -4.18
CA GLN A 34 -9.70 -12.45 -5.01
C GLN A 34 -9.32 -11.17 -4.21
N LYS A 35 -9.55 -11.17 -2.88
CA LYS A 35 -9.18 -10.04 -2.02
C LYS A 35 -7.67 -9.95 -1.79
N GLU A 36 -6.95 -11.08 -1.82
CA GLU A 36 -5.48 -11.08 -1.82
C GLU A 36 -4.95 -10.34 -3.06
N ASP A 37 -5.38 -10.76 -4.25
CA ASP A 37 -4.96 -10.15 -5.51
C ASP A 37 -5.25 -8.64 -5.54
N TRP A 38 -6.42 -8.24 -5.06
CA TRP A 38 -6.80 -6.83 -4.95
C TRP A 38 -5.90 -6.06 -3.98
N ALA A 39 -5.63 -6.61 -2.79
CA ALA A 39 -4.80 -5.97 -1.78
C ALA A 39 -3.35 -5.82 -2.26
N LEU A 40 -2.79 -6.86 -2.89
CA LEU A 40 -1.45 -6.83 -3.47
C LEU A 40 -1.36 -5.85 -4.65
N HIS A 41 -2.34 -5.83 -5.54
CA HIS A 41 -2.37 -4.88 -6.66
C HIS A 41 -2.38 -3.44 -6.16
N LEU A 42 -3.23 -3.15 -5.16
CA LEU A 42 -3.32 -1.81 -4.57
C LEU A 42 -2.03 -1.40 -3.85
N ALA A 43 -1.39 -2.33 -3.12
CA ALA A 43 -0.09 -2.09 -2.48
C ALA A 43 0.99 -1.72 -3.50
N VAL A 44 1.02 -2.42 -4.64
CA VAL A 44 1.95 -2.16 -5.74
C VAL A 44 1.68 -0.81 -6.41
N GLU A 45 0.42 -0.45 -6.64
CA GLU A 45 0.05 0.85 -7.23
C GLU A 45 0.46 2.02 -6.34
N ILE A 46 0.18 1.92 -5.03
CA ILE A 46 0.60 2.94 -4.04
C ILE A 46 2.12 3.01 -3.96
N GLY A 47 2.80 1.87 -3.91
CA GLY A 47 4.26 1.82 -3.89
C GLY A 47 4.89 2.53 -5.10
N LYS A 48 4.37 2.26 -6.30
CA LYS A 48 4.81 2.91 -7.55
C LYS A 48 4.53 4.42 -7.54
N GLN A 49 3.37 4.86 -7.08
CA GLN A 49 3.00 6.28 -7.03
C GLN A 49 3.92 7.10 -6.12
N HIS A 50 4.46 6.47 -5.08
CA HIS A 50 5.29 7.13 -4.07
C HIS A 50 6.79 6.80 -4.18
N GLY A 51 7.22 6.14 -5.27
CA GLY A 51 8.62 5.79 -5.50
C GLY A 51 9.17 4.74 -4.53
N LEU A 52 8.30 4.01 -3.84
CA LEU A 52 8.66 2.90 -2.97
C LEU A 52 8.90 1.68 -3.84
N THR A 53 10.16 1.30 -4.00
CA THR A 53 10.51 0.00 -4.58
C THR A 53 10.13 -1.08 -3.57
N SER A 54 9.53 -2.18 -4.03
CA SER A 54 9.11 -3.31 -3.21
C SER A 54 10.23 -3.90 -2.33
N SER A 55 11.50 -3.66 -2.69
CA SER A 55 12.67 -4.02 -1.90
C SER A 55 12.88 -3.13 -0.66
N GLU A 56 12.45 -1.86 -0.70
CA GLU A 56 12.65 -0.89 0.38
C GLU A 56 11.59 -1.07 1.48
N THR A 57 10.36 -1.40 1.09
CA THR A 57 9.25 -1.58 2.04
C THR A 57 9.46 -2.77 2.97
N ILE A 58 10.11 -3.84 2.51
CA ILE A 58 10.41 -5.03 3.32
C ILE A 58 11.57 -4.73 4.29
N HIS A 59 12.55 -3.93 3.87
CA HIS A 59 13.77 -3.67 4.64
C HIS A 59 13.60 -2.62 5.76
N GLN A 60 12.52 -1.83 5.74
CA GLN A 60 12.19 -0.84 6.77
C GLN A 60 11.23 -1.37 7.86
N LEU A 61 10.82 -2.63 7.76
CA LEU A 61 9.93 -3.30 8.72
C LEU A 61 10.62 -4.39 9.56
N GLU A 62 11.90 -4.68 9.28
CA GLU A 62 12.79 -5.48 10.11
C GLU A 62 13.56 -4.59 11.12
#